data_AF-A0A238U424-F1
#
_entry.id   AF-A0A238U424-F1
#
_cell.length_a   1.000
_cell.length_b   1.000
_cell.length_c   1.000
_cell.angle_alpha   90.00
_cell.angle_beta   90.00
_cell.angle_gamma   90.00
#
_symmetry.space_group_name_H-M   'P 1'
#
loop_
_entity.id
_entity.type
_entity.pdbx_description
1 polymer ?
#
loop_
_entity_poly.entity_id
_entity_poly.type
_entity_poly.pdbx_seq_one_letter_code
_entity_poly.pdbx_strand_id
1 'polypeptide(L)'
;MKPEIRVIINELIEFDKTRKPKKSLNNVYEKQGERNVYVLNGKILLWHKKVFLNLELPEKYDISEHKKLQEKFKNFFEYCPDIKKVFSFHGDHIGWSNDVSENEQQEIRDYIHENHKVPVRIRINKKS
;
A
#
# COMPACT_ATOMS: atom_id res chain seq x y z
N MET A 1 14.32 0.38 -10.92
CA MET A 1 13.18 1.17 -10.41
C MET A 1 13.59 2.63 -10.34
N LYS A 2 12.73 3.55 -10.78
CA LYS A 2 13.02 5.00 -10.75
C LYS A 2 13.26 5.51 -9.32
N PRO A 3 14.21 6.45 -9.09
CA PRO A 3 14.54 6.97 -7.75
C PRO A 3 13.34 7.56 -7.01
N GLU A 4 12.47 8.29 -7.70
CA GLU A 4 11.29 8.92 -7.13
C GLU A 4 10.25 7.90 -6.63
N ILE A 5 10.07 6.79 -7.35
CA ILE A 5 9.20 5.68 -6.92
C ILE A 5 9.79 5.04 -5.67
N ARG A 6 11.11 4.82 -5.65
CA ARG A 6 11.79 4.25 -4.49
C ARG A 6 11.59 5.09 -3.23
N VAL A 7 11.66 6.42 -3.35
CA VAL A 7 11.43 7.34 -2.22
C VAL A 7 10.01 7.18 -1.68
N ILE A 8 9.00 7.12 -2.56
CA ILE A 8 7.60 6.93 -2.16
C ILE A 8 7.42 5.58 -1.46
N ILE A 9 7.89 4.49 -2.06
CA ILE A 9 7.75 3.14 -1.47
C ILE A 9 8.48 3.04 -0.12
N ASN A 10 9.66 3.63 0.01
CA ASN A 10 10.38 3.70 1.29
C ASN A 10 9.55 4.43 2.35
N GLU A 11 8.97 5.57 1.99
CA GLU A 11 8.12 6.33 2.89
C GLU A 11 6.90 5.52 3.35
N LEU A 12 6.23 4.80 2.44
CA LEU A 12 5.12 3.90 2.77
C LEU A 12 5.56 2.80 3.76
N ILE A 13 6.69 2.14 3.49
CA ILE A 13 7.24 1.06 4.33
C ILE A 13 7.65 1.59 5.72
N GLU A 14 8.30 2.74 5.77
CA GLU A 14 8.74 3.36 7.02
C GLU A 14 7.56 3.85 7.86
N PHE A 15 6.53 4.41 7.24
CA PHE A 15 5.30 4.77 7.93
C PHE A 15 4.65 3.54 8.57
N ASP A 16 4.69 2.40 7.88
CA ASP A 16 4.14 1.15 8.41
C ASP A 16 4.86 0.65 9.68
N LYS A 17 6.16 0.96 9.79
CA LYS A 17 7.01 0.60 10.94
C LYS A 17 6.93 1.61 12.08
N THR A 18 6.95 2.90 11.75
CA THR A 18 7.19 3.98 12.73
C THR A 18 5.95 4.77 13.12
N ARG A 19 4.86 4.68 12.33
CA ARG A 19 3.66 5.53 12.44
C ARG A 19 3.91 7.03 12.29
N LYS A 20 5.12 7.43 11.88
CA LYS A 20 5.47 8.83 11.68
C LYS A 20 5.32 9.17 10.21
N PRO A 21 4.37 10.04 9.83
CA PRO A 21 4.25 10.45 8.44
C PRO A 21 5.50 11.22 8.02
N LYS A 22 5.91 11.03 6.77
CA LYS A 22 6.90 11.89 6.12
C LYS A 22 6.17 12.75 5.07
N LYS A 23 6.96 13.40 4.22
CA LYS A 23 6.53 14.46 3.31
C LYS A 23 5.27 14.13 2.51
N SER A 24 5.23 12.98 1.86
CA SER A 24 4.11 12.59 0.97
C SER A 24 2.85 12.21 1.76
N LEU A 25 3.02 11.63 2.94
CA LEU A 25 1.91 11.14 3.78
C LEU A 25 1.38 12.17 4.79
N ASN A 26 2.09 13.27 5.04
CA ASN A 26 1.70 14.28 6.04
C ASN A 26 0.27 14.78 5.87
N ASN A 27 -0.09 15.19 4.64
CA ASN A 27 -1.43 15.73 4.39
C ASN A 27 -2.52 14.67 4.60
N VAL A 28 -2.30 13.43 4.15
CA VAL A 28 -3.26 12.32 4.42
C VAL A 28 -3.38 12.07 5.91
N TYR A 29 -2.25 12.09 6.64
CA TYR A 29 -2.21 11.87 8.07
C TYR A 29 -3.01 12.92 8.84
N GLU A 30 -2.85 14.19 8.51
CA GLU A 30 -3.60 15.29 9.12
C GLU A 30 -5.11 15.20 8.83
N LYS A 31 -5.50 14.79 7.61
CA LYS A 31 -6.90 14.79 7.17
C LYS A 31 -7.67 13.51 7.55
N GLN A 32 -7.02 12.35 7.50
CA GLN A 32 -7.67 11.06 7.73
C GLN A 32 -7.32 10.44 9.09
N GLY A 33 -6.27 10.94 9.75
CA GLY A 33 -5.75 10.41 11.01
C GLY A 33 -4.90 9.16 10.84
N GLU A 34 -3.97 8.97 11.78
CA GLU A 34 -2.99 7.88 11.81
C GLU A 34 -3.57 6.50 11.48
N ARG A 35 -4.67 6.13 12.16
CA ARG A 35 -5.27 4.80 12.04
C ARG A 35 -5.73 4.51 10.62
N ASN A 36 -6.34 5.48 9.93
CA ASN A 36 -6.79 5.28 8.56
C ASN A 36 -5.60 5.17 7.62
N VAL A 37 -4.61 6.06 7.75
CA VAL A 37 -3.39 5.99 6.92
C VAL A 37 -2.70 4.65 7.12
N TYR A 38 -2.57 4.16 8.35
CA TYR A 38 -1.96 2.86 8.61
C TYR A 38 -2.70 1.72 7.90
N VAL A 39 -4.03 1.64 8.07
CA VAL A 39 -4.82 0.56 7.48
C VAL A 39 -4.75 0.59 5.95
N LEU A 40 -4.86 1.78 5.34
CA LEU A 40 -4.86 1.93 3.88
C LEU A 40 -3.48 1.67 3.29
N ASN A 41 -2.43 2.23 3.89
CA ASN A 41 -1.04 1.98 3.52
C ASN A 41 -0.68 0.49 3.64
N GLY A 42 -1.07 -0.13 4.75
CA GLY A 42 -0.86 -1.57 4.96
C GLY A 42 -1.53 -2.42 3.88
N LYS A 43 -2.75 -2.08 3.46
CA LYS A 43 -3.43 -2.77 2.34
C LYS A 43 -2.69 -2.63 1.02
N ILE A 44 -2.19 -1.43 0.69
CA ILE A 44 -1.39 -1.18 -0.53
C ILE A 44 -0.11 -2.04 -0.51
N LEU A 45 0.64 -2.02 0.59
CA LEU A 45 1.90 -2.78 0.69
C LEU A 45 1.66 -4.31 0.71
N LEU A 46 0.60 -4.76 1.38
CA LEU A 46 0.28 -6.19 1.50
C LEU A 46 -0.15 -6.81 0.17
N TRP A 47 -0.80 -6.06 -0.70
CA TRP A 47 -1.25 -6.53 -2.01
C TRP A 47 -0.10 -7.09 -2.86
N HIS A 48 1.12 -6.61 -2.67
CA HIS A 48 2.31 -7.09 -3.41
C HIS A 48 2.97 -8.33 -2.80
N LYS A 49 2.51 -8.81 -1.65
CA LYS A 49 3.13 -9.95 -1.00
C LYS A 49 2.66 -11.27 -1.60
N LYS A 50 3.63 -12.13 -1.93
CA LYS A 50 3.44 -13.56 -2.18
C LYS A 50 3.09 -14.27 -0.86
N VAL A 51 1.85 -14.14 -0.39
CA VAL A 51 1.39 -14.77 0.86
C VAL A 51 0.87 -16.18 0.53
N PHE A 52 1.82 -17.12 0.36
CA PHE A 52 1.62 -18.57 0.24
C PHE A 52 0.98 -19.12 -1.05
N LEU A 53 1.62 -20.19 -1.58
CA LEU A 53 1.20 -21.11 -2.66
C LEU A 53 1.10 -20.46 -4.04
N ASN A 54 1.98 -20.84 -4.98
CA ASN A 54 1.93 -20.83 -6.47
C ASN A 54 0.79 -20.09 -7.23
N LEU A 55 0.26 -19.01 -6.67
CA LEU A 55 -0.84 -18.22 -7.19
C LEU A 55 -0.23 -17.01 -7.88
N GLU A 56 -0.79 -16.69 -9.03
CA GLU A 56 -0.45 -15.47 -9.75
C GLU A 56 -0.67 -14.27 -8.84
N LEU A 57 0.30 -13.36 -8.84
CA LEU A 57 0.19 -12.14 -8.07
C LEU A 57 -0.94 -11.29 -8.67
N PRO A 58 -1.89 -10.81 -7.86
CA PRO A 58 -2.98 -10.00 -8.37
C PRO A 58 -2.44 -8.71 -9.01
N GLU A 59 -2.91 -8.41 -10.22
CA GLU A 59 -2.61 -7.18 -10.97
C GLU A 59 -3.35 -5.94 -10.48
N LYS A 60 -4.38 -6.15 -9.64
CA LYS A 60 -5.11 -5.07 -8.97
C LYS A 60 -5.56 -5.48 -7.57
N TYR A 61 -5.73 -4.50 -6.70
CA TYR A 61 -6.38 -4.66 -5.41
C TYR A 61 -7.86 -4.33 -5.53
N ASP A 62 -8.70 -5.36 -5.58
CA ASP A 62 -10.15 -5.24 -5.70
C ASP A 62 -10.79 -4.78 -4.37
N ILE A 63 -11.64 -3.76 -4.46
CA ILE A 63 -12.42 -3.19 -3.35
C ILE A 63 -13.88 -2.91 -3.78
N SER A 64 -14.36 -3.54 -4.85
CA SER A 64 -15.69 -3.33 -5.45
C SER A 64 -16.85 -3.52 -4.47
N GLU A 65 -16.73 -4.47 -3.54
CA GLU A 65 -17.75 -4.78 -2.53
C GLU A 65 -17.70 -3.85 -1.29
N HIS A 66 -16.74 -2.92 -1.22
CA HIS A 66 -16.44 -2.15 -0.02
C HIS A 66 -16.59 -0.64 -0.21
N LYS A 67 -17.82 -0.12 -0.35
CA LYS A 67 -18.09 1.33 -0.56
C LYS A 67 -17.34 2.28 0.39
N LYS A 68 -17.36 1.99 1.70
CA LYS A 68 -16.62 2.80 2.70
C LYS A 68 -15.11 2.77 2.49
N LEU A 69 -14.58 1.66 1.96
CA LEU A 69 -13.15 1.52 1.67
C LEU A 69 -12.78 2.29 0.38
N GLN A 70 -13.67 2.30 -0.61
CA GLN A 70 -13.54 3.10 -1.83
C GLN A 70 -13.43 4.60 -1.51
N GLU A 71 -14.33 5.13 -0.68
CA GLU A 71 -14.27 6.53 -0.24
C GLU A 71 -12.97 6.86 0.50
N LYS A 72 -12.53 5.95 1.38
CA LYS A 72 -11.26 6.12 2.11
C LYS A 72 -10.06 6.15 1.18
N PHE A 73 -10.00 5.26 0.18
CA PHE A 73 -8.92 5.26 -0.80
C PHE A 73 -8.99 6.45 -1.75
N LYS A 74 -10.19 6.87 -2.20
CA LYS A 74 -10.36 8.10 -2.97
C LYS A 74 -9.69 9.28 -2.26
N ASN A 75 -10.04 9.49 -1.00
CA ASN A 75 -9.49 10.57 -0.18
C ASN A 75 -7.98 10.39 0.07
N PHE A 76 -7.50 9.15 0.23
CA PHE A 76 -6.08 8.86 0.38
C PHE A 76 -5.27 9.31 -0.85
N PHE A 77 -5.73 8.96 -2.05
CA PHE A 77 -5.09 9.34 -3.32
C PHE A 77 -5.26 10.84 -3.62
N GLU A 78 -6.33 11.47 -3.15
CA GLU A 78 -6.51 12.92 -3.25
C GLU A 78 -5.50 13.68 -2.38
N TYR A 79 -5.27 13.22 -1.16
CA TYR A 79 -4.39 13.88 -0.20
C TYR A 79 -2.90 13.50 -0.31
N CYS A 80 -2.57 12.38 -0.97
CA CYS A 80 -1.20 12.00 -1.33
C CYS A 80 -1.07 11.93 -2.86
N PRO A 81 -0.89 13.07 -3.55
CA PRO A 81 -0.75 13.06 -5.01
C PRO A 81 0.50 12.31 -5.47
N ASP A 82 1.57 12.27 -4.67
CA ASP A 82 2.80 11.55 -5.02
C ASP A 82 2.58 10.05 -5.22
N ILE A 83 1.64 9.43 -4.48
CA ILE A 83 1.34 8.00 -4.66
C ILE A 83 0.81 7.68 -6.06
N LYS A 84 0.24 8.67 -6.77
CA LYS A 84 -0.26 8.52 -8.14
C LYS A 84 0.85 8.24 -9.17
N LYS A 85 2.11 8.50 -8.81
CA LYS A 85 3.27 8.13 -9.63
C LYS A 85 3.51 6.62 -9.66
N VAL A 86 2.95 5.89 -8.70
CA VAL A 86 3.16 4.44 -8.55
C VAL A 86 1.87 3.68 -8.76
N PHE A 87 0.79 4.14 -8.14
CA PHE A 87 -0.50 3.45 -8.14
C PHE A 87 -1.59 4.35 -8.71
N SER A 88 -2.67 3.75 -9.18
CA SER A 88 -3.86 4.45 -9.66
C SER A 88 -5.10 3.95 -8.93
N PHE A 89 -6.04 4.85 -8.66
CA PHE A 89 -7.33 4.54 -8.06
C PHE A 89 -8.43 4.66 -9.11
N HIS A 90 -9.17 3.57 -9.33
CA HIS A 90 -10.19 3.46 -10.38
C HIS A 90 -11.62 3.46 -9.83
N GLY A 91 -11.79 3.68 -8.53
CA GLY A 91 -13.10 3.64 -7.86
C GLY A 91 -13.35 2.30 -7.18
N ASP A 92 -13.34 1.22 -7.95
CA ASP A 92 -13.60 -0.15 -7.50
C ASP A 92 -12.33 -0.98 -7.26
N HIS A 93 -11.17 -0.50 -7.73
CA HIS A 93 -9.88 -1.13 -7.50
C HIS A 93 -8.72 -0.12 -7.45
N ILE A 94 -7.59 -0.60 -6.94
CA ILE A 94 -6.29 0.07 -7.05
C ILE A 94 -5.43 -0.75 -8.01
N GLY A 95 -4.81 -0.08 -8.97
CA GLY A 95 -3.89 -0.68 -9.93
C GLY A 95 -2.55 0.06 -9.98
N TRP A 96 -1.73 -0.30 -10.95
CA TRP A 96 -0.52 0.44 -11.28
C TRP A 96 -0.84 1.76 -11.99
N SER A 97 0.03 2.75 -11.81
CA SER A 97 -0.01 3.94 -12.68
C SER A 97 0.44 3.58 -14.09
N ASN A 98 -0.13 4.25 -15.10
CA ASN A 98 0.23 4.06 -16.50
C ASN A 98 1.72 4.38 -16.79
N ASP A 99 2.37 5.14 -15.90
CA ASP A 99 3.78 5.52 -16.02
C ASP A 99 4.76 4.44 -15.50
N VAL A 100 4.22 3.33 -14.99
CA VAL A 100 4.99 2.21 -14.43
C VAL A 100 4.94 1.02 -15.38
N SER A 101 6.07 0.74 -16.03
CA SER A 101 6.22 -0.41 -16.93
C SER A 101 6.13 -1.74 -16.17
N GLU A 102 5.77 -2.84 -16.84
CA GLU A 102 5.70 -4.18 -16.22
C GLU A 102 7.00 -4.59 -15.51
N ASN A 103 8.15 -4.27 -16.10
CA ASN A 103 9.45 -4.50 -15.48
C ASN A 103 9.60 -3.71 -14.16
N GLU A 104 9.19 -2.43 -14.15
CA GLU A 104 9.21 -1.62 -12.91
C GLU A 104 8.21 -2.13 -11.88
N GLN A 105 7.02 -2.61 -12.30
CA GLN A 105 6.03 -3.20 -11.41
C GLN A 105 6.65 -4.40 -10.69
N GLN A 106 7.35 -5.28 -11.42
CA GLN A 106 8.01 -6.43 -10.84
C GLN A 106 9.12 -6.02 -9.85
N GLU A 107 9.96 -5.05 -10.21
CA GLU A 107 10.99 -4.51 -9.31
C GLU A 107 10.39 -3.91 -8.03
N ILE A 108 9.28 -3.17 -8.14
CA ILE A 108 8.58 -2.58 -6.99
C ILE A 108 8.01 -3.69 -6.10
N ARG A 109 7.37 -4.71 -6.69
CA ARG A 109 6.81 -5.86 -5.95
C ARG A 109 7.91 -6.58 -5.17
N ASP A 110 9.03 -6.90 -5.81
CA ASP A 110 10.15 -7.59 -5.17
C ASP A 110 10.77 -6.72 -4.06
N TYR A 111 10.92 -5.42 -4.30
CA TYR A 111 11.42 -4.48 -3.30
C TYR A 111 10.51 -4.41 -2.06
N ILE A 112 9.18 -4.30 -2.26
CA ILE A 112 8.21 -4.31 -1.15
C ILE A 112 8.27 -5.65 -0.41
N HIS A 113 8.34 -6.77 -1.13
CA HIS A 113 8.38 -8.11 -0.55
C HIS A 113 9.59 -8.28 0.39
N GLU A 114 10.77 -7.84 -0.03
CA GLU A 114 12.01 -7.94 0.74
C GLU A 114 12.05 -6.99 1.95
N ASN A 115 11.50 -5.77 1.81
CA ASN A 115 11.73 -4.68 2.76
C ASN A 115 10.55 -4.42 3.74
N HIS A 116 9.35 -4.86 3.39
CA HIS A 116 8.16 -4.76 4.23
C HIS A 116 8.01 -6.05 5.05
N LYS A 117 8.35 -6.03 6.34
CA LYS A 117 8.10 -7.17 7.24
C LYS A 117 6.71 -7.02 7.86
N VAL A 118 5.84 -8.01 7.65
CA VAL A 118 4.49 -8.00 8.23
C VAL A 118 4.56 -8.73 9.55
N PRO A 119 4.24 -8.09 10.68
CA PRO A 119 4.23 -8.76 11.97
C PRO A 119 3.06 -9.76 12.02
N VAL A 120 3.35 -11.04 11.85
CA VAL A 120 2.39 -12.12 12.08
C VAL A 120 2.19 -12.26 13.58
N ARG A 121 1.08 -11.76 14.11
CA ARG A 121 0.68 -12.02 15.50
C ARG A 121 0.07 -13.42 15.58
N ILE A 122 0.88 -14.41 15.95
CA ILE A 122 0.38 -15.74 16.29
C ILE A 122 -0.35 -15.63 17.65
N ARG A 123 -1.68 -15.68 17.64
CA ARG A 123 -2.44 -15.90 18.88
C ARG A 123 -2.34 -17.38 19.24
N ILE A 124 -1.46 -17.71 20.17
CA ILE A 124 -1.50 -19.02 20.83
C ILE A 124 -2.69 -18.97 21.79
N ASN A 125 -3.83 -19.53 21.37
CA ASN A 125 -4.91 -19.82 22.31
C ASN A 125 -4.40 -20.88 23.29
N LYS A 126 -3.92 -20.46 24.47
CA LYS A 126 -3.83 -21.37 25.60
C LYS A 126 -5.26 -21.74 25.97
N LYS A 127 -5.67 -22.98 25.67
CA LYS A 127 -6.85 -23.57 26.29
C LYS A 127 -6.56 -23.64 27.80
N SER A 128 -7.30 -22.86 28.59
CA SER A 128 -7.45 -23.07 30.03
C SER A 128 -8.66 -23.96 30.28
#